data_AF-W9WYS4-F1
#
_entry.id   AF-W9WYS4-F1
#
_cell.length_a   1.000
_cell.length_b   1.000
_cell.length_c   1.000
_cell.angle_alpha   90.00
_cell.angle_beta   90.00
_cell.angle_gamma   90.00
#
_symmetry.space_group_name_H-M   'P 1'
#
loop_
_entity.id
_entity.type
_entity.pdbx_description
1 polymer ?
#
loop_
_entity_poly.entity_id
_entity_poly.type
_entity_poly.pdbx_seq_one_letter_code
_entity_poly.pdbx_strand_id
1 'polypeptide(L)' 'MSNAEPKTKRMAVGEEHAGEIWTDLLGWQQDAVQIDDESFEEFMCLGTSVSVWINKEVEGRDQVDMLDCDSDIYAKIQ' A
#
# COMPACT_ATOMS: atom_id res chain seq x y z
N MET A 1 -2.34 -2.16 22.20
CA MET A 1 -2.48 -2.04 20.75
C MET A 1 -2.10 -3.39 20.15
N SER A 2 -3.05 -4.15 19.61
CA SER A 2 -2.79 -5.44 18.92
C SER A 2 -2.79 -5.22 17.41
N ASN A 3 -1.89 -5.87 16.69
CA ASN A 3 -1.83 -5.92 15.22
C ASN A 3 -2.51 -7.18 14.66
N ALA A 4 -3.19 -8.00 15.48
CA ALA A 4 -3.74 -9.28 15.01
C ALA A 4 -4.84 -9.12 13.95
N GLU A 5 -5.66 -8.07 14.06
CA GLU A 5 -6.79 -7.83 13.15
C GLU A 5 -6.45 -6.75 12.12
N PRO A 6 -7.03 -6.82 10.91
CA PRO A 6 -6.98 -5.74 9.93
C PRO A 6 -7.51 -4.42 10.49
N LYS A 7 -6.90 -3.31 10.07
CA LYS A 7 -7.29 -1.97 10.48
C LYS A 7 -7.16 -0.98 9.33
N THR A 8 -7.95 0.08 9.40
CA THR A 8 -7.80 1.25 8.54
C THR A 8 -7.14 2.39 9.30
N LYS A 9 -6.50 3.28 8.55
CA LYS A 9 -6.01 4.55 9.05
C LYS A 9 -6.33 5.66 8.04
N ARG A 10 -7.07 6.68 8.47
CA ARG A 10 -7.21 7.93 7.71
C ARG A 10 -5.91 8.74 7.80
N MET A 11 -5.36 9.14 6.67
CA MET A 11 -4.09 9.87 6.58
C MET A 11 -4.22 11.05 5.62
N ALA A 12 -3.59 12.18 5.97
CA ALA A 12 -3.37 13.29 5.05
C ALA A 12 -2.14 12.98 4.19
N VAL A 13 -2.27 13.05 2.87
CA VAL A 13 -1.19 12.72 1.94
C VAL A 13 -0.63 13.93 1.19
N GLY A 14 -1.36 15.05 1.12
CA GLY A 14 -0.93 16.31 0.48
C GLY A 14 -1.85 16.74 -0.66
N GLU A 15 -2.05 18.06 -0.79
CA GLU A 15 -2.95 18.68 -1.80
C GLU A 15 -2.54 18.36 -3.24
N GLU A 16 -1.26 18.13 -3.47
CA GLU A 16 -0.73 17.71 -4.76
C GLU A 16 -1.23 16.33 -5.23
N HIS A 17 -1.76 15.51 -4.31
CA HIS A 17 -2.20 14.15 -4.59
C HIS A 17 -3.73 14.00 -4.71
N ALA A 18 -4.50 15.09 -4.59
CA ALA A 18 -5.95 15.05 -4.72
C ALA A 18 -6.37 14.44 -6.07
N GLY A 19 -7.30 13.49 -6.04
CA GLY A 19 -7.79 12.77 -7.21
C GLY A 19 -6.88 11.66 -7.74
N GLU A 20 -5.69 11.45 -7.18
CA GLU A 20 -4.83 10.32 -7.53
C GLU A 20 -5.45 8.99 -7.07
N ILE A 21 -5.17 7.92 -7.83
CA ILE A 21 -5.56 6.55 -7.46
C ILE A 21 -4.32 5.83 -6.93
N TRP A 22 -4.37 5.41 -5.67
CA TRP A 22 -3.29 4.70 -5.01
C TRP A 22 -3.63 3.23 -4.84
N THR A 23 -2.63 2.37 -4.94
CA THR A 23 -2.75 0.92 -4.75
C THR A 23 -1.63 0.42 -3.85
N ASP A 24 -1.84 -0.71 -3.17
CA ASP A 24 -0.80 -1.36 -2.38
C ASP A 24 0.29 -1.96 -3.27
N LEU A 25 1.51 -1.51 -3.03
CA LEU A 25 2.74 -1.89 -3.73
C LEU A 25 3.09 -3.36 -3.50
N LEU A 26 2.79 -3.90 -2.33
CA LEU A 26 3.11 -5.29 -1.97
C LEU A 26 2.09 -6.28 -2.53
N GLY A 27 0.98 -5.79 -3.09
CA GLY A 27 -0.08 -6.62 -3.67
C GLY A 27 -0.92 -7.40 -2.66
N TRP A 28 -0.80 -7.12 -1.36
CA TRP A 28 -1.58 -7.77 -0.31
C TRP A 28 -2.97 -7.15 -0.16
N GLN A 29 -3.15 -5.90 -0.58
CA GLN A 29 -4.44 -5.24 -0.72
C GLN A 29 -4.81 -5.07 -2.20
N GLN A 30 -5.97 -5.59 -2.58
CA GLN A 30 -6.44 -5.56 -3.98
C GLN A 30 -7.26 -4.30 -4.29
N ASP A 31 -7.76 -3.63 -3.26
CA ASP A 31 -8.54 -2.41 -3.41
C ASP A 31 -7.63 -1.24 -3.80
N ALA A 32 -8.15 -0.37 -4.66
CA ALA A 32 -7.56 0.92 -4.96
C ALA A 32 -8.28 2.00 -4.14
N VAL A 33 -7.54 3.00 -3.68
CA VAL A 33 -8.10 4.14 -2.97
C VAL A 33 -7.92 5.40 -3.80
N GLN A 34 -8.93 6.26 -3.83
CA GLN A 34 -8.86 7.54 -4.51
C GLN A 34 -8.68 8.62 -3.46
N ILE A 35 -7.62 9.42 -3.57
CA ILE A 35 -7.38 10.52 -2.63
C ILE A 35 -8.46 11.58 -2.81
N ASP A 36 -9.12 11.96 -1.72
CA ASP A 36 -10.19 12.95 -1.74
C ASP A 36 -9.66 14.38 -2.01
N ASP A 37 -10.58 15.31 -2.30
CA ASP A 37 -10.25 16.72 -2.56
C ASP A 37 -9.72 17.44 -1.30
N GLU A 38 -9.91 16.86 -0.11
CA GLU A 38 -9.32 17.34 1.15
C GLU A 38 -7.92 16.77 1.38
N SER A 39 -7.40 15.96 0.45
CA SER A 39 -6.09 15.29 0.52
C SER A 39 -5.98 14.22 1.61
N PHE A 40 -7.11 13.62 1.98
CA PHE A 40 -7.21 12.50 2.90
C PHE A 40 -7.68 11.24 2.18
N GLU A 41 -7.35 10.09 2.76
CA GLU A 41 -8.01 8.83 2.42
C GLU A 41 -7.86 7.80 3.54
N GLU A 42 -8.71 6.76 3.54
CA GLU A 42 -8.59 5.60 4.45
C GLU A 42 -7.74 4.49 3.83
N PHE A 43 -6.64 4.14 4.50
CA PHE A 43 -5.73 3.09 4.04
C PHE A 43 -5.88 1.84 4.90
N MET A 44 -6.15 0.70 4.26
CA MET A 44 -6.22 -0.59 4.94
C MET A 44 -4.81 -1.18 5.14
N CYS A 45 -4.63 -1.90 6.25
CA CYS A 45 -3.49 -2.76 6.51
C CYS A 45 -3.99 -4.05 7.17
N LEU A 46 -3.57 -5.21 6.65
CA LEU A 46 -3.94 -6.50 7.22
C LEU A 46 -3.26 -6.72 8.56
N GLY A 47 -3.84 -7.61 9.37
CA GLY A 47 -3.26 -8.00 10.64
C GLY A 47 -1.86 -8.61 10.47
N THR A 48 -0.94 -8.25 11.34
CA THR A 48 0.46 -8.75 11.37
C THR A 48 1.18 -8.55 10.04
N SER A 49 0.86 -7.46 9.34
CA SER A 49 1.42 -7.12 8.04
C SER A 49 1.82 -5.64 7.96
N VAL A 50 2.31 -5.23 6.81
CA VAL A 50 2.55 -3.85 6.40
C VAL A 50 1.88 -3.68 5.04
N SER A 51 1.24 -2.53 4.82
CA SER A 51 0.77 -2.11 3.49
C SER A 51 1.50 -0.83 3.09
N VAL A 52 1.90 -0.75 1.82
CA VAL A 52 2.67 0.36 1.25
C VAL A 52 1.90 0.90 0.08
N TRP A 53 1.33 2.09 0.21
CA TRP A 53 0.44 2.66 -0.81
C TRP A 53 1.18 3.69 -1.66
N ILE A 54 1.00 3.62 -2.97
CA ILE A 54 1.59 4.57 -3.93
C ILE A 54 0.62 4.84 -5.09
N ASN A 55 0.74 6.02 -5.70
CA ASN A 55 0.05 6.37 -6.93
C ASN A 55 0.29 5.29 -8.01
N LYS A 56 -0.81 4.84 -8.62
CA LYS A 56 -0.82 3.82 -9.66
C LYS A 56 -0.08 4.23 -10.94
N GLU A 57 -0.06 5.52 -11.24
CA GLU A 57 0.43 6.04 -12.52
C GLU A 57 1.79 6.75 -12.38
N VAL A 58 2.49 6.58 -11.25
CA VAL A 58 3.81 7.19 -11.03
C VAL A 58 4.88 6.57 -11.93
N GLU A 59 5.82 7.38 -12.39
CA GLU A 59 6.95 6.92 -13.17
C GLU A 59 7.76 5.85 -12.40
N GLY A 60 8.11 4.76 -13.09
CA GLY A 60 8.87 3.65 -12.52
C GLY A 60 8.03 2.61 -11.79
N ARG A 61 6.70 2.78 -11.72
CA ARG A 61 5.79 1.82 -11.08
C ARG A 61 5.97 0.39 -11.58
N ASP A 62 6.06 0.23 -12.90
CA ASP A 62 6.20 -1.07 -13.57
C ASP A 62 7.42 -1.87 -13.06
N GLN A 63 8.51 -1.17 -12.71
CA GLN A 63 9.73 -1.81 -12.22
C GLN A 63 9.54 -2.40 -10.82
N VAL A 64 8.71 -1.74 -10.00
CA VAL A 64 8.44 -2.16 -8.63
C VAL A 64 7.38 -3.25 -8.60
N ASP A 65 6.36 -3.18 -9.46
CA ASP A 65 5.35 -4.24 -9.61
C ASP A 65 5.96 -5.58 -10.07
N MET A 66 7.13 -5.55 -10.72
CA MET A 66 7.88 -6.75 -11.11
C MET A 66 8.74 -7.34 -9.97
N LEU A 67 8.86 -6.67 -8.82
CA LEU A 67 9.64 -7.17 -7.69
C LEU A 67 8.86 -8.22 -6.91
N ASP A 68 9.50 -9.36 -6.65
CA ASP A 68 8.98 -10.34 -5.70
C ASP A 68 9.29 -9.88 -4.28
N CYS A 69 8.24 -9.43 -3.58
CA CYS A 69 8.32 -8.96 -2.20
C CYS A 69 7.94 -10.05 -1.18
N ASP A 70 7.80 -11.31 -1.60
CA ASP A 70 7.45 -12.47 -0.74
C ASP A 70 8.63 -13.44 -0.57
N SER A 71 9.85 -12.90 -0.49
CA SER A 71 11.06 -13.70 -0.27
C SER A 71 11.15 -14.21 1.17
N ASP A 72 11.10 -15.53 1.36
CA ASP A 72 11.41 -16.16 2.64
C ASP A 72 12.92 -16.15 2.91
N ILE A 73 13.37 -15.16 3.67
CA ILE A 73 14.79 -15.01 4.06
C ILE A 73 15.27 -16.08 5.06
N TYR A 74 14.36 -16.88 5.63
CA TYR A 74 14.67 -17.96 6.56
C TYR A 74 14.63 -19.33 5.91
N ALA A 75 14.21 -19.43 4.65
CA ALA A 75 14.26 -20.65 3.88
C ALA A 75 15.70 -21.17 3.84
N LYS A 76 15.92 -22.40 4.32
CA LYS A 76 17.24 -23.02 4.23
C LYS A 76 17.56 -23.29 2.76
N ILE A 77 18.69 -22.78 2.30
CA ILE A 77 19.27 -23.17 1.01
C ILE A 77 19.56 -24.68 1.10
N GLN A 78 18.91 -25.46 0.24
CA GLN A 78 19.08 -26.92 0.18
C GLN A 78 20.36 -27.30 -0.56
#